data_AF-A0A0Q2UCD1-F1
#
_entry.id   AF-A0A0Q2UCD1-F1
#
_cell.length_a   1.000
_cell.length_b   1.000
_cell.length_c   1.000
_cell.angle_alpha   90.00
_cell.angle_beta   90.00
_cell.angle_gamma   90.00
#
_symmetry.space_group_name_H-M   'P 1'
#
loop_
_entity.id
_entity.type
_entity.pdbx_description
1 polymer ?
#
loop_
_entity_poly.entity_id
_entity_poly.type
_entity_poly.pdbx_seq_one_letter_code
_entity_poly.pdbx_strand_id
1 'polypeptide(L)'
;MHIGTTAAGPAPEGVTDVRYPLTLLLAFAPGPALAQVCAQMRPDWSGGPVSAMTEAIWLFSTAPTVALLIATGAAIWFRSTWAGAAAVVAWSGYIYLLSSDVQILSQARAEGCIGPQTLSIGIVIAICVMTVLITAPRKPRSE
;
A
#
# COMPACT_ATOMS: atom_id res chain seq x y z
N MET A 1 65.86 27.08 -23.89
CA MET A 1 65.33 28.40 -24.30
C MET A 1 63.84 28.18 -24.58
N HIS A 2 62.97 28.15 -23.56
CA HIS A 2 62.38 29.29 -22.89
C HIS A 2 62.36 29.15 -21.36
N ILE A 3 62.31 30.31 -20.71
CA ILE A 3 62.46 30.65 -19.30
C ILE A 3 61.14 31.27 -18.83
N GLY A 4 60.77 31.11 -17.55
CA GLY A 4 59.66 31.78 -16.85
C GLY A 4 58.93 30.77 -15.94
N THR A 5 59.26 30.56 -14.65
CA THR A 5 59.21 31.49 -13.48
C THR A 5 57.81 32.09 -13.36
N THR A 6 57.00 31.85 -12.32
CA THR A 6 57.16 32.29 -10.91
C THR A 6 56.10 31.68 -9.97
N ALA A 7 56.54 31.34 -8.74
CA ALA A 7 55.89 31.58 -7.42
C ALA A 7 54.54 30.91 -7.09
N ALA A 8 54.14 30.64 -5.84
CA ALA A 8 54.75 30.44 -4.52
C ALA A 8 53.54 30.28 -3.56
N GLY A 9 53.61 29.39 -2.57
CA GLY A 9 52.78 29.49 -1.35
C GLY A 9 51.45 28.71 -1.33
N PRO A 10 50.91 28.46 -0.11
CA PRO A 10 50.50 27.13 0.34
C PRO A 10 48.99 26.87 0.31
N ALA A 11 48.64 25.58 0.44
CA ALA A 11 47.29 25.13 0.75
C ALA A 11 46.75 25.81 2.02
N PRO A 12 45.45 26.10 2.04
CA PRO A 12 44.65 25.63 3.17
C PRO A 12 43.38 24.91 2.71
N GLU A 13 43.00 23.98 3.57
CA GLU A 13 41.86 23.10 3.54
C GLU A 13 40.54 23.82 3.18
N GLY A 14 39.85 23.29 2.16
CA GLY A 14 38.58 23.84 1.69
C GLY A 14 37.71 22.74 1.10
N VAL A 15 36.89 22.13 1.97
CA VAL A 15 35.51 21.70 1.74
C VAL A 15 35.19 21.13 0.35
N THR A 16 34.89 19.83 0.37
CA THR A 16 34.09 19.06 -0.61
C THR A 16 33.02 19.88 -1.33
N ASP A 17 33.13 20.01 -2.65
CA ASP A 17 32.00 20.34 -3.53
C ASP A 17 31.97 19.38 -4.72
N VAL A 18 31.50 18.16 -4.43
CA VAL A 18 31.03 17.22 -5.44
C VAL A 18 29.80 17.85 -6.07
N ARG A 19 30.02 18.63 -7.13
CA ARG A 19 28.98 19.26 -7.95
C ARG A 19 28.12 18.18 -8.58
N TYR A 20 27.03 17.87 -7.89
CA TYR A 20 25.93 16.99 -8.25
C TYR A 20 25.60 17.02 -9.75
N PRO A 21 25.91 15.98 -10.54
CA PRO A 21 25.26 15.74 -11.82
C PRO A 21 23.89 15.08 -11.59
N LEU A 22 23.18 15.44 -10.50
CA LEU A 22 21.93 14.83 -10.09
C LEU A 22 20.70 15.64 -10.54
N THR A 23 20.90 16.86 -11.05
CA THR A 23 19.77 17.75 -11.39
C THR A 23 19.23 17.55 -12.80
N LEU A 24 19.96 16.88 -13.71
CA LEU A 24 19.51 16.74 -15.10
C LEU A 24 18.86 15.38 -15.44
N LEU A 25 19.07 14.34 -14.63
CA LEU A 25 18.51 13.00 -14.88
C LEU A 25 17.10 12.78 -14.29
N LEU A 26 16.60 13.70 -13.46
CA LEU A 26 15.24 13.64 -12.91
C LEU A 26 14.16 14.27 -13.80
N ALA A 27 14.53 14.82 -14.96
CA ALA A 27 13.57 15.42 -15.90
C ALA A 27 12.87 14.40 -16.82
N PHE A 28 13.22 13.11 -16.74
CA PHE A 28 12.56 12.02 -17.47
C PHE A 28 11.66 11.17 -16.56
N ALA A 29 11.01 11.80 -15.57
CA ALA A 29 9.83 11.17 -14.97
C ALA A 29 8.81 10.93 -16.09
N PRO A 30 8.28 9.71 -16.28
CA PRO A 30 7.21 9.47 -17.23
C PRO A 30 6.06 10.42 -16.89
N GLY A 31 5.83 11.40 -17.75
CA GLY A 31 4.85 12.45 -17.51
C GLY A 31 3.42 11.88 -17.41
N PRO A 32 2.45 12.69 -16.94
CA PRO A 32 1.03 12.32 -16.78
C PRO A 32 0.35 11.76 -18.04
N ALA A 33 0.99 11.79 -19.20
CA ALA A 33 0.52 11.20 -20.44
C ALA A 33 0.36 9.67 -20.39
N LEU A 34 1.04 8.96 -19.48
CA LEU A 34 0.82 7.52 -19.24
C LEU A 34 -0.05 7.21 -18.02
N ALA A 35 -0.53 8.22 -17.28
CA ALA A 35 -1.22 8.06 -16.00
C ALA A 35 -2.74 8.31 -16.10
N GLN A 36 -3.38 7.90 -17.20
CA GLN A 36 -4.77 8.28 -17.52
C GLN A 36 -5.76 7.74 -16.49
N VAL A 37 -5.56 6.50 -16.03
CA VAL A 37 -6.41 5.86 -15.03
C VAL A 37 -6.13 6.46 -13.65
N CYS A 38 -4.86 6.71 -13.35
CA CYS A 38 -4.44 7.26 -12.05
C CYS A 38 -4.89 8.71 -11.84
N ALA A 39 -4.93 9.53 -12.89
CA ALA A 39 -5.45 10.90 -12.84
C ALA A 39 -6.95 10.94 -12.45
N GLN A 40 -7.72 9.90 -12.79
CA GLN A 40 -9.13 9.79 -12.43
C GLN A 40 -9.33 9.21 -11.02
N MET A 41 -8.49 8.25 -10.61
CA MET A 41 -8.63 7.60 -9.31
C MET A 41 -8.00 8.37 -8.14
N ARG A 42 -6.85 9.02 -8.36
CA ARG A 42 -6.06 9.74 -7.34
C ARG A 42 -5.52 11.05 -7.95
N PRO A 43 -6.35 12.10 -8.05
CA PRO A 43 -5.97 13.36 -8.70
C PRO A 43 -4.79 14.08 -8.01
N ASP A 44 -4.60 13.87 -6.70
CA ASP A 44 -3.51 14.46 -5.93
C ASP A 44 -2.22 13.59 -5.88
N TRP A 45 -2.14 12.54 -6.71
CA TRP A 45 -0.99 11.64 -6.72
C TRP A 45 0.25 12.29 -7.36
N SER A 46 1.38 12.26 -6.65
CA SER A 46 2.64 12.89 -7.04
C SER A 46 3.50 12.06 -8.01
N GLY A 47 3.00 10.93 -8.51
CA GLY A 47 3.72 10.05 -9.44
C GLY A 47 4.68 9.05 -8.78
N GLY A 48 4.81 9.05 -7.45
CA GLY A 48 5.65 8.12 -6.71
C GLY A 48 4.97 6.76 -6.43
N PRO A 49 5.73 5.66 -6.29
CA PRO A 49 5.16 4.36 -5.99
C PRO A 49 4.45 4.36 -4.63
N VAL A 50 3.21 3.86 -4.58
CA VAL A 50 2.43 3.80 -3.34
C VAL A 50 2.76 2.55 -2.53
N SER A 51 3.03 2.74 -1.23
CA SER A 51 3.39 1.65 -0.32
C SER A 51 2.19 0.76 0.03
N ALA A 52 2.45 -0.52 0.32
CA ALA A 52 1.44 -1.47 0.79
C ALA A 52 0.76 -1.02 2.10
N MET A 53 1.51 -0.32 2.96
CA MET A 53 0.99 0.21 4.23
C MET A 53 0.00 1.35 3.99
N THR A 54 0.33 2.29 3.10
CA THR A 54 -0.56 3.40 2.74
C THR A 54 -1.86 2.88 2.13
N GLU A 55 -1.77 1.90 1.23
CA GLU A 55 -2.96 1.25 0.66
C GLU A 55 -3.79 0.52 1.71
N ALA A 56 -3.16 -0.15 2.68
CA ALA A 56 -3.88 -0.81 3.76
C ALA A 56 -4.63 0.20 4.62
N ILE A 57 -3.99 1.28 5.06
CA ILE A 57 -4.65 2.34 5.85
C ILE A 57 -5.84 2.90 5.07
N TRP A 58 -5.63 3.23 3.79
CA TRP A 58 -6.71 3.74 2.93
C TRP A 58 -7.88 2.77 2.83
N LEU A 59 -7.63 1.49 2.57
CA LEU A 59 -8.65 0.46 2.46
C LEU A 59 -9.40 0.27 3.79
N PHE A 60 -8.70 0.22 4.91
CA PHE A 60 -9.31 0.07 6.23
C PHE A 60 -10.09 1.30 6.70
N SER A 61 -9.75 2.49 6.19
CA SER A 61 -10.51 3.72 6.45
C SER A 61 -11.79 3.84 5.61
N THR A 62 -12.04 2.94 4.65
CA THR A 62 -13.28 2.99 3.85
C THR A 62 -14.51 2.60 4.67
N ALA A 63 -15.63 3.28 4.41
CA ALA A 63 -16.92 3.00 5.05
C ALA A 63 -17.33 1.50 5.05
N PRO A 64 -17.24 0.75 3.93
CA PRO A 64 -17.56 -0.69 3.94
C PRO A 64 -16.64 -1.51 4.85
N THR A 65 -15.35 -1.19 4.89
CA THR A 65 -14.39 -1.93 5.73
C THR A 65 -14.63 -1.66 7.21
N VAL A 66 -14.91 -0.41 7.59
CA VAL A 66 -15.29 -0.06 8.96
C VAL A 66 -16.58 -0.79 9.38
N ALA A 67 -17.59 -0.82 8.51
CA ALA A 67 -18.84 -1.55 8.77
C ALA A 67 -18.59 -3.06 8.97
N LEU A 68 -17.74 -3.67 8.14
CA LEU A 68 -17.36 -5.08 8.26
C LEU A 68 -16.58 -5.37 9.56
N LEU A 69 -15.70 -4.46 10.00
CA LEU A 69 -15.01 -4.58 11.28
C LEU A 69 -15.98 -4.54 12.46
N ILE A 70 -16.95 -3.62 12.43
CA ILE A 70 -18.00 -3.55 13.46
C ILE A 70 -18.84 -4.83 13.46
N ALA A 71 -19.27 -5.30 12.30
CA ALA A 71 -20.03 -6.55 12.16
C ALA A 71 -19.23 -7.76 12.68
N THR A 72 -17.92 -7.80 12.41
CA THR A 72 -17.02 -8.86 12.91
C THR A 72 -16.89 -8.79 14.43
N GLY A 73 -16.74 -7.58 15.00
CA GLY A 73 -16.73 -7.37 16.45
C GLY A 73 -18.04 -7.81 17.11
N ALA A 74 -19.18 -7.51 16.49
CA ALA A 74 -20.49 -7.98 16.94
C ALA A 74 -20.61 -9.51 16.87
N ALA A 75 -20.16 -10.13 15.78
CA ALA A 75 -20.15 -11.59 15.63
C ALA A 75 -19.35 -12.28 16.74
N ILE A 76 -18.19 -11.70 17.09
CA ILE A 76 -17.36 -12.17 18.20
C ILE A 76 -18.07 -11.96 19.54
N TRP A 77 -18.72 -10.80 19.75
CA TRP A 77 -19.38 -10.46 21.01
C TRP A 77 -20.59 -11.36 21.29
N PHE A 78 -21.43 -11.61 20.29
CA PHE A 78 -22.56 -12.55 20.39
C PHE A 78 -22.12 -14.02 20.36
N ARG A 79 -20.83 -14.30 20.07
CA ARG A 79 -20.24 -15.65 20.03
C ARG A 79 -21.03 -16.64 19.17
N SER A 80 -21.72 -16.13 18.15
CA SER A 80 -22.60 -16.92 17.29
C SER A 80 -21.82 -17.50 16.12
N THR A 81 -21.85 -18.82 15.96
CA THR A 81 -21.22 -19.51 14.83
C THR A 81 -21.80 -19.05 13.48
N TRP A 82 -23.10 -18.75 13.44
CA TRP A 82 -23.77 -18.24 12.25
C TRP A 82 -23.33 -16.81 11.93
N ALA A 83 -23.14 -15.96 12.96
CA ALA A 83 -22.63 -14.61 12.76
C ALA A 83 -21.17 -14.62 12.28
N GLY A 84 -20.33 -15.53 12.80
CA GLY A 84 -18.96 -15.73 12.32
C GLY A 84 -18.93 -16.15 10.86
N ALA A 85 -19.76 -17.12 10.45
CA ALA A 85 -19.86 -17.54 9.05
C ALA A 85 -20.34 -16.40 8.13
N ALA A 86 -21.36 -15.65 8.55
CA ALA A 86 -21.84 -14.49 7.81
C ALA A 86 -20.76 -13.42 7.64
N ALA A 87 -19.95 -13.16 8.68
CA ALA A 87 -18.84 -12.23 8.60
C ALA A 87 -17.77 -12.66 7.58
N VAL A 88 -17.39 -13.94 7.57
CA VAL A 88 -16.42 -14.47 6.58
C VAL A 88 -16.95 -14.37 5.16
N VAL A 89 -18.23 -14.68 4.94
CA VAL A 89 -18.88 -14.52 3.64
C VAL A 89 -18.92 -13.05 3.21
N ALA A 90 -19.22 -12.13 4.14
CA ALA A 90 -19.24 -10.70 3.86
C ALA A 90 -17.85 -10.16 3.50
N TRP A 91 -16.80 -10.56 4.21
CA TRP A 91 -15.41 -10.22 3.86
C TRP A 91 -15.01 -10.77 2.49
N SER A 92 -15.40 -12.01 2.17
CA SER A 92 -15.12 -12.63 0.88
C SER A 92 -15.84 -11.91 -0.27
N GLY A 93 -17.12 -11.56 -0.06
CA GLY A 93 -17.91 -10.78 -1.01
C GLY A 93 -17.32 -9.38 -1.23
N TYR A 94 -16.82 -8.73 -0.18
CA TYR A 94 -16.15 -7.44 -0.30
C TYR A 94 -14.86 -7.51 -1.15
N ILE A 95 -14.01 -8.52 -0.92
CA ILE A 95 -12.81 -8.74 -1.75
C ILE A 95 -13.18 -9.01 -3.21
N TYR A 96 -14.25 -9.77 -3.45
CA TYR A 96 -14.76 -10.02 -4.80
C TYR A 96 -15.19 -8.73 -5.50
N LEU A 97 -15.95 -7.87 -4.81
CA LEU A 97 -16.36 -6.56 -5.33
C LEU A 97 -15.17 -5.64 -5.60
N LEU A 98 -14.15 -5.67 -4.74
CA LEU A 98 -12.91 -4.93 -4.99
C LEU A 98 -12.14 -5.46 -6.21
N SER A 99 -12.38 -6.71 -6.62
CA SER A 99 -11.65 -7.37 -7.70
C SER A 99 -12.43 -7.43 -9.01
N SER A 100 -13.66 -6.89 -9.08
CA SER A 100 -14.50 -6.97 -10.29
C SER A 100 -13.87 -6.26 -11.49
N ASP A 101 -13.13 -5.17 -11.24
CA ASP A 101 -12.55 -4.31 -12.27
C ASP A 101 -11.09 -4.65 -12.54
N VAL A 102 -10.83 -5.93 -12.86
CA VAL A 102 -9.47 -6.47 -13.07
C VAL A 102 -8.67 -5.69 -14.12
N GLN A 103 -9.33 -5.20 -15.18
CA GLN A 103 -8.68 -4.45 -16.25
C GLN A 103 -8.17 -3.10 -15.76
N ILE A 104 -9.05 -2.31 -15.11
CA ILE A 104 -8.71 -1.00 -14.54
C ILE A 104 -7.64 -1.12 -13.45
N LEU A 105 -7.75 -2.13 -12.58
CA LEU A 105 -6.77 -2.37 -11.52
C LEU A 105 -5.41 -2.82 -12.06
N SER A 106 -5.39 -3.61 -13.14
CA SER A 106 -4.14 -4.03 -13.78
C SER A 106 -3.40 -2.86 -14.42
N GLN A 107 -4.13 -1.95 -15.07
CA GLN A 107 -3.59 -0.73 -15.66
C GLN A 107 -3.09 0.23 -14.58
N ALA A 108 -3.88 0.46 -13.53
CA ALA A 108 -3.48 1.31 -12.40
C ALA A 108 -2.27 0.76 -11.61
N ARG A 109 -2.10 -0.56 -11.55
CA ARG A 109 -0.87 -1.19 -11.02
C ARG A 109 0.33 -1.05 -11.94
N ALA A 110 0.13 -1.12 -13.27
CA ALA A 110 1.20 -0.89 -14.23
C ALA A 110 1.68 0.58 -14.20
N GLU A 111 0.75 1.51 -13.95
CA GLU A 111 1.05 2.95 -13.76
C GLU A 111 1.66 3.25 -12.37
N GLY A 112 1.51 2.35 -11.39
CA GLY A 112 2.18 2.45 -10.07
C GLY A 112 1.43 3.25 -9.00
N CYS A 113 0.23 3.75 -9.30
CA CYS A 113 -0.61 4.48 -8.35
C CYS A 113 -1.31 3.57 -7.33
N ILE A 114 -1.52 2.29 -7.67
CA ILE A 114 -2.06 1.31 -6.74
C ILE A 114 -0.91 0.42 -6.25
N GLY A 115 -0.64 0.50 -4.95
CA GLY A 115 0.31 -0.38 -4.29
C GLY A 115 -0.20 -1.83 -4.21
N PRO A 116 0.69 -2.78 -3.86
CA PRO A 116 0.29 -4.16 -3.64
C PRO A 116 -0.67 -4.27 -2.44
N GLN A 117 -1.85 -4.87 -2.67
CA GLN A 117 -2.90 -5.10 -1.66
C GLN A 117 -2.64 -6.34 -0.77
N THR A 118 -1.47 -6.97 -0.90
CA THR A 118 -1.12 -8.22 -0.22
C THR A 118 -1.19 -8.08 1.30
N LEU A 119 -0.80 -6.93 1.85
CA LEU A 119 -0.84 -6.65 3.28
C LEU A 119 -2.29 -6.61 3.79
N SER A 120 -3.18 -5.88 3.10
CA SER A 120 -4.59 -5.78 3.46
C SER A 120 -5.29 -7.14 3.44
N ILE A 121 -5.05 -7.93 2.40
CA ILE A 121 -5.59 -9.29 2.28
C ILE A 121 -5.09 -10.18 3.43
N GLY A 122 -3.79 -10.09 3.75
CA GLY A 122 -3.22 -10.82 4.89
C GLY A 122 -3.89 -10.49 6.22
N ILE A 123 -4.19 -9.22 6.47
CA ILE A 123 -4.93 -8.79 7.67
C ILE A 123 -6.35 -9.36 7.67
N VAL A 124 -7.07 -9.29 6.55
CA VAL A 124 -8.44 -9.82 6.45
C VAL A 124 -8.48 -11.33 6.70
N ILE A 125 -7.51 -12.08 6.15
CA ILE A 125 -7.37 -13.52 6.42
C ILE A 125 -7.16 -13.76 7.92
N ALA A 126 -6.28 -12.99 8.57
CA ALA A 126 -6.03 -13.12 10.01
C ALA A 126 -7.30 -12.84 10.84
N ILE A 127 -8.06 -11.79 10.49
CA ILE A 127 -9.35 -11.46 11.13
C ILE A 127 -10.35 -12.61 10.94
N CYS A 128 -10.47 -13.16 9.74
CA CYS A 128 -11.37 -14.27 9.46
C CYS A 128 -11.01 -15.51 10.30
N VAL A 129 -9.72 -15.89 10.32
CA VAL A 129 -9.24 -17.02 11.14
C VAL A 129 -9.52 -16.77 12.62
N MET A 130 -9.20 -15.60 13.15
CA MET A 130 -9.47 -15.23 14.54
C MET A 130 -10.97 -15.34 14.87
N THR A 131 -11.83 -14.83 13.98
CA THR A 131 -13.28 -14.85 14.17
C THR A 131 -13.80 -16.28 14.25
N VAL A 132 -13.36 -17.16 13.34
CA VAL A 132 -13.73 -18.59 13.35
C VAL A 132 -13.25 -19.26 14.63
N LEU A 133 -12.00 -19.04 15.05
CA LEU A 133 -11.46 -19.64 16.27
C LEU A 133 -12.21 -19.21 17.53
N ILE A 134 -12.70 -17.97 17.59
CA ILE A 134 -13.45 -17.45 18.75
C ILE A 134 -14.92 -17.91 18.74
N THR A 135 -15.54 -18.02 17.57
CA THR A 135 -16.97 -18.35 17.39
C THR A 135 -17.24 -19.85 17.19
N ALA A 136 -16.21 -20.67 17.01
CA ALA A 136 -16.35 -22.11 16.88
C ALA A 136 -16.88 -22.74 18.17
N PRO A 137 -17.88 -23.65 18.09
CA PRO A 137 -18.40 -24.35 19.26
C PRO A 137 -17.34 -25.29 19.83
N ARG A 138 -17.03 -25.16 21.13
CA ARG A 138 -16.17 -26.13 21.84
C ARG A 138 -16.98 -27.39 22.12
N LYS A 139 -16.71 -28.49 21.43
CA LYS A 139 -17.26 -29.79 21.83
C LYS A 139 -16.66 -30.19 23.19
N PRO A 140 -17.47 -30.53 24.20
CA PRO A 140 -16.93 -31.19 25.38
C PRO A 140 -16.30 -32.51 24.93
N ARG A 141 -15.04 -32.75 25.32
CA ARG A 141 -14.36 -34.03 25.11
C ARG A 141 -15.17 -35.08 25.87
N SER A 142 -15.87 -35.95 25.14
CA SER A 142 -16.53 -37.11 25.73
C SER A 142 -15.44 -38.10 26.14
N GLU A 143 -15.26 -38.26 27.45
CA GLU A 143 -14.55 -39.39 28.07
C GLU A 143 -15.43 -40.65 28.05
#